data_AF-A0A2A2F2Q5-F1
#
_entry.id   AF-A0A2A2F2Q5-F1
#
_cell.length_a   1.000
_cell.length_b   1.000
_cell.length_c   1.000
_cell.angle_alpha   90.00
_cell.angle_beta   90.00
_cell.angle_gamma   90.00
#
_symmetry.space_group_name_H-M   'P 1'
#
loop_
_entity.id
_entity.type
_entity.pdbx_description
1 polymer ?
#
loop_
_entity_poly.entity_id
_entity_poly.type
_entity_poly.pdbx_seq_one_letter_code
_entity_poly.pdbx_strand_id
1 'polypeptide(L)' 'MTATKLEWQRVSNYCIRAGQYRIAKVVLGGDEWFELHAGEEHLGMWRGNAAAAKRAAQKHNDGLKG' A
#
# COMPACT_ATOMS: atom_id res chain seq x y z
N MET A 1 -22.88 -4.56 -0.51
CA MET A 1 -21.96 -4.32 0.62
C MET A 1 -21.02 -3.19 0.21
N THR A 2 -21.00 -2.08 0.94
CA THR A 2 -20.18 -0.92 0.60
C THR A 2 -18.73 -1.24 0.92
N ALA A 3 -17.87 -1.29 -0.10
CA ALA A 3 -16.43 -1.44 0.09
C ALA A 3 -15.92 -0.29 0.96
N THR A 4 -15.50 -0.59 2.19
CA THR A 4 -14.89 0.40 3.07
C THR A 4 -13.59 0.87 2.42
N LYS A 5 -13.56 2.15 2.02
CA LYS A 5 -12.37 2.78 1.46
C LYS A 5 -11.26 2.79 2.52
N LEU A 6 -10.05 2.40 2.14
CA LEU A 6 -8.90 2.45 3.03
C LEU A 6 -8.54 3.90 3.38
N GLU A 7 -8.52 4.21 4.67
CA GLU A 7 -8.08 5.51 5.20
C GLU A 7 -6.58 5.50 5.47
N TRP A 8 -5.82 6.19 4.62
CA TRP A 8 -4.37 6.20 4.69
C TRP A 8 -3.86 7.27 5.64
N GLN A 9 -3.09 6.84 6.63
CA GLN A 9 -2.41 7.70 7.58
C GLN A 9 -0.90 7.68 7.32
N ARG A 10 -0.28 8.85 7.44
CA ARG A 10 1.18 8.96 7.38
C ARG A 10 1.77 8.56 8.72
N VAL A 11 2.65 7.56 8.71
CA VAL A 11 3.39 7.10 9.89
C VAL A 11 4.77 7.77 9.93
N SER A 12 5.41 7.92 8.77
CA SER A 12 6.68 8.62 8.62
C SER A 12 6.83 9.20 7.21
N ASN A 13 7.98 9.79 6.90
CA ASN A 13 8.30 10.25 5.54
C ASN A 13 8.40 9.08 4.53
N TYR A 14 8.58 7.85 5.02
CA TYR A 14 8.81 6.66 4.21
C TYR A 14 7.74 5.59 4.42
N CYS A 15 6.68 5.88 5.18
CA CYS A 15 5.67 4.88 5.50
C CYS A 15 4.29 5.50 5.65
N ILE A 16 3.31 4.89 4.99
CA ILE A 16 1.89 5.15 5.21
C ILE A 16 1.17 3.83 5.53
N ARG A 17 0.10 3.87 6.31
CA ARG A 17 -0.68 2.69 6.72
C ARG A 17 -2.18 2.92 6.58
N ALA A 18 -2.93 1.83 6.39
CA ALA A 18 -4.38 1.78 6.46
C ALA A 18 -4.82 0.39 6.93
N GLY A 19 -5.35 0.27 8.15
CA GLY A 19 -5.65 -1.05 8.74
C GLY A 19 -4.41 -1.96 8.78
N GLN A 20 -4.52 -3.17 8.21
CA GLN A 20 -3.40 -4.12 8.07
C GLN A 20 -2.38 -3.76 6.97
N TYR A 21 -2.71 -2.80 6.10
CA TYR A 21 -1.88 -2.46 4.95
C TYR A 21 -0.80 -1.44 5.31
N ARG A 22 0.40 -1.65 4.77
CA ARG A 22 1.55 -0.76 4.89
C ARG A 22 2.13 -0.51 3.52
N ILE A 23 2.36 0.76 3.16
CA ILE A 23 3.15 1.13 1.98
C ILE A 23 4.45 1.78 2.46
N ALA A 24 5.58 1.16 2.13
CA ALA A 24 6.91 1.65 2.45
C ALA A 24 7.56 2.25 1.20
N LYS A 25 8.12 3.47 1.33
CA LYS A 25 8.91 4.11 0.28
C LYS A 25 10.37 3.67 0.43
N VAL A 26 10.94 3.13 -0.64
CA VAL A 26 12.35 2.73 -0.73
C VAL A 26 12.99 3.39 -1.95
N VAL A 27 14.32 3.54 -1.95
CA VAL A 27 15.07 4.06 -3.09
C VAL A 27 15.98 2.96 -3.61
N LEU A 28 15.81 2.57 -4.87
CA LEU A 28 16.58 1.52 -5.54
C LEU A 28 17.19 2.10 -6.81
N GLY A 29 18.52 2.12 -6.91
CA GLY A 29 19.21 2.64 -8.09
C GLY A 29 18.93 4.13 -8.38
N GLY A 30 18.58 4.92 -7.36
CA GLY A 30 18.19 6.32 -7.50
C GLY A 30 16.71 6.55 -7.81
N ASP A 31 15.94 5.48 -8.06
CA ASP A 31 14.51 5.55 -8.30
C ASP A 31 13.70 5.35 -7.02
N GLU A 32 12.59 6.06 -6.90
CA GLU A 32 11.63 5.85 -5.82
C GLU A 32 10.71 4.67 -6.12
N TRP A 33 10.61 3.76 -5.15
CA TRP A 33 9.75 2.59 -5.17
C TRP A 33 8.88 2.54 -3.92
N PHE A 34 7.73 1.89 -4.06
CA PHE A 34 6.69 1.81 -3.04
C PHE A 34 6.29 0.36 -2.88
N GLU A 35 6.71 -0.27 -1.80
CA GLU A 35 6.36 -1.65 -1.46
C GLU A 35 5.04 -1.68 -0.69
N LEU A 36 4.12 -2.56 -1.08
CA LEU A 36 2.87 -2.81 -0.36
C LEU A 36 2.96 -4.12 0.41
N HIS A 37 2.58 -4.05 1.68
CA HIS A 37 2.47 -5.19 2.58
C HIS A 37 1.06 -5.23 3.19
N ALA A 38 0.53 -6.43 3.42
CA ALA A 38 -0.67 -6.70 4.22
C ALA A 38 -0.27 -7.61 5.39
N GLY A 39 -0.05 -7.02 6.57
CA GLY A 39 0.60 -7.74 7.66
C GLY A 39 2.02 -8.19 7.27
N GLU A 40 2.25 -9.50 7.26
CA GLU A 40 3.52 -10.13 6.86
C GLU A 40 3.59 -10.45 5.36
N GLU A 41 2.48 -10.34 4.63
CA GLU A 41 2.42 -10.64 3.20
C GLU A 41 2.90 -9.45 2.36
N HIS A 42 3.85 -9.68 1.46
CA HIS A 42 4.27 -8.71 0.46
C HIS A 42 3.41 -8.83 -0.81
N LEU A 43 2.61 -7.80 -1.09
CA LEU A 43 1.66 -7.79 -2.21
C LEU A 43 2.25 -7.22 -3.51
N GLY A 44 3.42 -6.58 -3.44
CA GLY A 44 4.14 -6.08 -4.62
C GLY A 44 4.80 -4.73 -4.42
N MET A 45 5.44 -4.24 -5.49
CA MET A 45 6.22 -3.01 -5.49
C MET A 45 5.97 -2.19 -6.77
N TRP A 46 5.85 -0.86 -6.63
CA TRP A 46 5.57 0.05 -7.74
C TRP A 46 6.57 1.20 -7.78
N ARG A 47 6.97 1.61 -8.98
CA ARG A 47 7.88 2.76 -9.20
C ARG A 47 7.12 4.08 -9.25
N GLY A 48 7.75 5.15 -8.79
CA GLY A 48 7.35 6.53 -9.03
C GLY A 48 6.41 7.14 -7.98
N ASN A 49 5.30 6.49 -7.60
CA ASN A 49 4.44 6.98 -6.52
C ASN A 49 3.62 5.90 -5.81
N ALA A 50 3.13 6.24 -4.61
CA ALA A 50 2.31 5.36 -3.79
C ALA A 50 0.87 5.12 -4.33
N ALA A 51 0.41 5.83 -5.36
CA ALA A 51 -1.00 5.75 -5.78
C ALA A 51 -1.34 4.37 -6.37
N ALA A 52 -0.40 3.74 -7.09
CA ALA A 52 -0.59 2.39 -7.61
C ALA A 52 -0.67 1.36 -6.47
N ALA A 53 0.22 1.46 -5.49
CA ALA A 53 0.20 0.62 -4.28
C ALA A 53 -1.12 0.79 -3.50
N LYS A 54 -1.64 2.02 -3.35
CA LYS A 54 -2.95 2.27 -2.70
C LYS A 54 -4.11 1.59 -3.44
N ARG A 55 -4.13 1.65 -4.78
CA ARG A 55 -5.16 0.98 -5.59
C ARG A 55 -5.08 -0.55 -5.48
N ALA A 56 -3.87 -1.11 -5.47
CA ALA A 56 -3.66 -2.54 -5.27
C ALA A 56 -4.15 -3.00 -3.89
N ALA A 57 -3.85 -2.23 -2.83
CA ALA A 57 -4.36 -2.50 -1.48
C ALA A 57 -5.89 -2.46 -1.41
N GLN A 58 -6.53 -1.51 -2.08
CA GLN A 58 -8.00 -1.43 -2.13
C GLN A 58 -8.58 -2.66 -2.84
N LYS A 59 -8.03 -3.03 -4.01
CA LYS A 59 -8.48 -4.22 -4.76
C LYS A 59 -8.33 -5.50 -3.94
N HIS A 60 -7.22 -5.64 -3.21
CA HIS A 60 -6.99 -6.75 -2.30
C HIS A 60 -8.03 -6.79 -1.17
N ASN A 61 -8.27 -5.65 -0.51
CA ASN A 61 -9.27 -5.52 0.53
C ASN A 61 -10.69 -5.85 0.07
N ASP A 62 -11.05 -5.47 -1.16
CA ASP A 62 -12.36 -5.74 -1.73
C ASP A 62 -12.54 -7.24 -2.05
N GLY A 63 -11.46 -7.92 -2.48
CA GLY A 63 -11.46 -9.36 -2.73
C GLY A 63 -11.58 -10.22 -1.47
N LEU A 64 -11.02 -9.78 -0.33
CA LEU A 64 -11.15 -10.46 0.96
C LEU A 64 -12.56 -10.42 1.56
N LYS A 65 -13.41 -9.48 1.09
CA LYS A 65 -14.78 -9.30 1.59
C LYS A 65 -15.82 -10.01 0.73
N GLY A 66 -15.39 -10.66 -0.35
CA GLY A 66 -16.23 -11.45 -1.24
C GLY A 66 -16.47 -12.87 -0.76
#